data_AF-A0A0Q9M1A7-F1
#
_entry.id   AF-A0A0Q9M1A7-F1
#
_cell.length_a   1.000
_cell.length_b   1.000
_cell.length_c   1.000
_cell.angle_alpha   90.00
_cell.angle_beta   90.00
_cell.angle_gamma   90.00
#
_symmetry.space_group_name_H-M   'P 1'
#
loop_
_entity.id
_entity.type
_entity.pdbx_description
1 polymer ?
#
loop_
_entity_poly.entity_id
_entity_poly.type
_entity_poly.pdbx_seq_one_letter_code
_entity_poly.pdbx_strand_id
1 'polypeptide(L)'
;MNAKMAAGSVPASKDAEAMPHRTVRAAARGLHAADGLFLRAAHLEAIQQYARSLALSAGMSAGTGVVWGFPLRLLPDSLEVGPGLAIHPQGFALQSIEAATLDLELLSSDGTSYWILEAEPGAQLYEGSEPSYGNICQDSCPGATIQPWQQDTVLFRLRAETFPGLNDLDTASARSRLASYYFERERRMLEPWLTPGDNSGRVSPVLTRPWAQGPPAKPEAKGVPLALLMKVGNEWVLDVWAARRDIDGAVSPRALLSRLGMRQWNIFMAQILQFQAQLAETSLESRRADKDSIKRLFEEVGETIRGLGEERAEHLLSGYLAGLSAGLGSTLNQAGFTELPPAGFIADPGEEGRSLQSLTAFFGGNVVLRLIHSSADAALAAVAEAQHLDRIPLNPRTENQALIDVYIPSAEADLDAVRTETYGWLAFVRRRRTRTEAPERDDGASTGDSEQKVGVYFVKSENRFEGDLEATATKLAKEWSHMWTEKAAFTYYDRSDVLTGFGPDQATEEVMSLLEGKTPVAVIGLTADPNDVDVMKARAASLLPKLPAIAKLSAAAGDPALAILIKDSTP
;
A
#
# COMPACT_ATOMS: atom_id res chain seq x y z
N MET A 1 -76.13 5.57 -2.15
CA MET A 1 -76.24 4.25 -2.81
C MET A 1 -75.60 4.35 -4.19
N ASN A 2 -74.59 3.52 -4.44
CA ASN A 2 -73.88 3.24 -5.71
C ASN A 2 -73.14 4.38 -6.42
N ALA A 3 -71.88 4.60 -6.01
CA ALA A 3 -70.85 5.23 -6.86
C ALA A 3 -70.03 4.12 -7.53
N LYS A 4 -70.23 3.93 -8.84
CA LYS A 4 -69.53 2.96 -9.69
C LYS A 4 -68.31 3.68 -10.28
N MET A 5 -67.13 3.48 -9.68
CA MET A 5 -65.87 3.95 -10.28
C MET A 5 -65.58 3.15 -11.56
N ALA A 6 -65.67 3.80 -12.70
CA ALA A 6 -65.19 3.28 -13.97
C ALA A 6 -63.67 3.48 -14.04
N ALA A 7 -62.93 2.38 -13.97
CA ALA A 7 -61.51 2.38 -14.32
C ALA A 7 -61.38 2.63 -15.84
N GLY A 8 -60.86 3.79 -16.21
CA GLY A 8 -60.48 4.09 -17.59
C GLY A 8 -59.32 3.17 -18.00
N SER A 9 -59.60 2.23 -18.90
CA SER A 9 -58.58 1.46 -19.58
C SER A 9 -57.79 2.37 -20.51
N VAL A 10 -56.52 2.62 -20.19
CA VAL A 10 -55.56 3.19 -21.15
C VAL A 10 -55.43 2.18 -22.30
N PRO A 11 -55.68 2.56 -23.58
CA PRO A 11 -55.49 1.64 -24.69
C PRO A 11 -54.00 1.30 -24.79
N ALA A 12 -53.68 0.02 -24.60
CA ALA A 12 -52.36 -0.52 -24.88
C ALA A 12 -52.02 -0.20 -26.34
N SER A 13 -50.94 0.56 -26.54
CA SER A 13 -50.30 0.77 -27.83
C SER A 13 -50.14 -0.57 -28.55
N LYS A 14 -50.78 -0.69 -29.72
CA LYS A 14 -50.76 -1.91 -30.57
C LYS A 14 -49.45 -2.08 -31.35
N ASP A 15 -48.50 -1.16 -31.18
CA ASP A 15 -47.28 -1.08 -32.00
C ASP A 15 -45.99 -1.30 -31.18
N ALA A 16 -46.08 -2.03 -30.06
CA ALA A 16 -44.88 -2.61 -29.46
C ALA A 16 -44.48 -3.84 -30.30
N GLU A 17 -43.72 -3.62 -31.37
CA GLU A 17 -42.98 -4.67 -32.08
C GLU A 17 -42.39 -5.64 -31.05
N ALA A 18 -42.87 -6.89 -31.08
CA ALA A 18 -42.51 -7.90 -30.11
C ALA A 18 -41.01 -8.18 -30.20
N MET A 19 -40.23 -7.54 -29.32
CA MET A 19 -38.80 -7.83 -29.23
C MET A 19 -38.62 -9.34 -28.99
N PRO A 20 -37.73 -10.00 -29.74
CA PRO A 20 -37.47 -11.41 -29.56
C PRO A 20 -36.90 -11.62 -28.15
N HIS A 21 -37.67 -12.28 -27.29
CA HIS A 21 -37.25 -12.70 -25.97
C HIS A 21 -37.33 -14.22 -25.87
N ARG A 22 -36.38 -14.83 -25.15
CA ARG A 22 -36.37 -16.26 -24.86
C ARG A 22 -36.18 -16.44 -23.37
N THR A 23 -37.15 -17.08 -22.73
CA THR A 23 -37.01 -17.50 -21.34
C THR A 23 -36.26 -18.82 -21.30
N VAL A 24 -35.19 -18.87 -20.51
CA VAL A 24 -34.44 -20.10 -20.21
C VAL A 24 -34.80 -20.54 -18.78
N ARG A 25 -34.79 -21.85 -18.52
CA ARG A 25 -35.06 -22.36 -17.16
C ARG A 25 -33.92 -21.97 -16.22
N ALA A 26 -34.26 -21.51 -15.02
CA ALA A 26 -33.29 -21.32 -13.94
C ALA A 26 -32.77 -22.68 -13.43
N ALA A 27 -31.56 -22.67 -12.86
CA ALA A 27 -30.95 -23.87 -12.29
C ALA A 27 -31.68 -24.36 -11.02
N ALA A 28 -32.17 -23.44 -10.19
CA ALA A 28 -32.92 -23.76 -8.98
C ALA A 28 -34.44 -23.86 -9.28
N ARG A 29 -35.08 -24.93 -8.80
CA ARG A 29 -36.52 -25.16 -8.95
C ARG A 29 -37.21 -25.19 -7.59
N GLY A 30 -38.09 -24.23 -7.35
CA GLY A 30 -38.94 -24.21 -6.14
C GLY A 30 -40.25 -25.00 -6.30
N LEU A 31 -40.87 -25.32 -5.17
CA LEU A 31 -42.24 -25.83 -5.12
C LEU A 31 -43.23 -24.67 -5.33
N HIS A 32 -44.16 -24.82 -6.27
CA HIS A 32 -45.32 -23.94 -6.38
C HIS A 32 -46.47 -24.52 -5.55
N ALA A 33 -46.60 -24.09 -4.29
CA ALA A 33 -47.68 -24.52 -3.42
C ALA A 33 -49.02 -23.96 -3.91
N ALA A 34 -50.04 -24.82 -3.96
CA ALA A 34 -51.41 -24.46 -4.33
C ALA A 34 -52.38 -25.09 -3.33
N ASP A 35 -53.54 -24.46 -3.17
CA ASP A 35 -54.60 -25.03 -2.34
C ASP A 35 -55.04 -26.40 -2.88
N GLY A 36 -55.30 -27.35 -1.98
CA GLY A 36 -55.58 -28.75 -2.31
C GLY A 36 -54.35 -29.59 -2.70
N LEU A 37 -53.13 -29.04 -2.71
CA LEU A 37 -51.92 -29.83 -2.95
C LEU A 37 -51.61 -30.76 -1.77
N PHE A 38 -51.63 -32.08 -2.01
CA PHE A 38 -51.20 -33.05 -1.02
C PHE A 38 -49.67 -33.03 -0.86
N LEU A 39 -49.17 -32.63 0.31
CA LEU A 39 -47.74 -32.58 0.61
C LEU A 39 -47.15 -33.99 0.68
N ARG A 40 -45.99 -34.16 0.04
CA ARG A 40 -45.20 -35.41 0.00
C ARG A 40 -43.76 -35.09 0.39
N ALA A 41 -43.00 -36.10 0.81
CA ALA A 41 -41.57 -35.94 1.12
C ALA A 41 -40.79 -35.26 -0.03
N ALA A 42 -41.06 -35.64 -1.28
CA ALA A 42 -40.44 -35.03 -2.46
C ALA A 42 -40.69 -33.51 -2.60
N HIS A 43 -41.80 -32.99 -2.06
CA HIS A 43 -42.07 -31.54 -2.06
C HIS A 43 -41.19 -30.81 -1.04
N LEU A 44 -40.97 -31.40 0.14
CA LEU A 44 -40.07 -30.86 1.15
C LEU A 44 -38.62 -30.91 0.67
N GLU A 45 -38.23 -32.00 0.02
CA GLU A 45 -36.91 -32.13 -0.61
C GLU A 45 -36.68 -31.04 -1.67
N ALA A 46 -37.67 -30.78 -2.53
CA ALA A 46 -37.58 -29.70 -3.53
C ALA A 46 -37.43 -28.31 -2.89
N ILE A 47 -38.14 -28.04 -1.79
CA ILE A 47 -37.98 -26.79 -1.03
C ILE A 47 -36.56 -26.68 -0.45
N GLN A 48 -36.04 -27.74 0.15
CA GLN A 48 -34.70 -27.78 0.73
C GLN A 48 -33.61 -27.61 -0.35
N GLN A 49 -33.73 -28.32 -1.48
CA GLN A 49 -32.80 -28.20 -2.61
C GLN A 49 -32.82 -26.80 -3.21
N TYR A 50 -34.00 -26.18 -3.35
CA TYR A 50 -34.12 -24.79 -3.79
C TYR A 50 -33.42 -23.82 -2.83
N ALA A 51 -33.71 -23.94 -1.52
CA ALA A 51 -33.10 -23.10 -0.49
C ALA A 51 -31.58 -23.27 -0.46
N ARG A 52 -31.07 -24.51 -0.53
CA ARG A 52 -29.64 -24.81 -0.62
C ARG A 52 -29.02 -24.19 -1.87
N SER A 53 -29.63 -24.37 -3.05
CA SER A 53 -29.10 -23.83 -4.31
C SER A 53 -29.05 -22.30 -4.29
N LEU A 54 -30.07 -21.65 -3.71
CA LEU A 54 -30.11 -20.20 -3.54
C LEU A 54 -29.03 -19.72 -2.56
N ALA A 55 -28.87 -20.38 -1.42
CA ALA A 55 -27.86 -20.06 -0.43
C ALA A 55 -26.44 -20.22 -1.00
N LEU A 56 -26.16 -21.31 -1.72
CA LEU A 56 -24.88 -21.51 -2.40
C LEU A 56 -24.62 -20.44 -3.45
N SER A 57 -25.63 -20.06 -4.23
CA SER A 57 -25.52 -18.97 -5.21
C SER A 57 -25.20 -17.63 -4.55
N ALA A 58 -25.85 -17.33 -3.43
CA ALA A 58 -25.58 -16.14 -2.63
C ALA A 58 -24.16 -16.16 -2.03
N GLY A 59 -23.75 -17.29 -1.43
CA GLY A 59 -22.40 -17.46 -0.90
C GLY A 59 -21.32 -17.30 -1.98
N MET A 60 -21.51 -17.94 -3.14
CA MET A 60 -20.61 -17.76 -4.29
C MET A 60 -20.57 -16.31 -4.77
N SER A 61 -21.67 -15.56 -4.70
CA SER A 61 -21.69 -14.15 -5.10
C SER A 61 -20.91 -13.25 -4.12
N ALA A 62 -20.95 -13.59 -2.83
CA ALA A 62 -20.32 -12.83 -1.75
C ALA A 62 -18.79 -12.97 -1.72
N GLY A 63 -18.23 -14.02 -2.34
CA GLY A 63 -16.80 -14.29 -2.31
C GLY A 63 -16.42 -15.47 -1.42
N THR A 64 -15.13 -15.80 -1.42
CA THR A 64 -14.57 -16.86 -0.57
C THR A 64 -13.51 -16.29 0.35
N GLY A 65 -13.49 -16.79 1.58
CA GLY A 65 -12.62 -16.30 2.64
C GLY A 65 -13.25 -16.43 4.03
N VAL A 66 -12.56 -15.91 5.03
CA VAL A 66 -13.04 -15.82 6.41
C VAL A 66 -13.93 -14.58 6.55
N VAL A 67 -15.07 -14.73 7.21
CA VAL A 67 -15.96 -13.62 7.57
C VAL A 67 -15.54 -13.07 8.92
N TRP A 68 -15.37 -13.95 9.91
CA TRP A 68 -14.89 -13.60 11.25
C TRP A 68 -14.37 -14.86 11.97
N GLY A 69 -13.58 -14.64 13.03
CA GLY A 69 -13.12 -15.73 13.91
C GLY A 69 -12.00 -16.58 13.31
N PHE A 70 -12.02 -17.87 13.65
CA PHE A 70 -10.92 -18.83 13.51
C PHE A 70 -9.59 -18.30 14.06
N PRO A 71 -9.55 -17.80 15.32
CA PRO A 71 -8.28 -17.44 15.94
C PRO A 71 -7.41 -18.68 16.07
N LEU A 72 -6.13 -18.54 15.79
CA LEU A 72 -5.18 -19.65 15.82
C LEU A 72 -4.22 -19.46 16.98
N ARG A 73 -3.98 -20.53 17.72
CA ARG A 73 -3.00 -20.55 18.81
C ARG A 73 -2.10 -21.76 18.63
N LEU A 74 -0.82 -21.48 18.39
CA LEU A 74 0.20 -22.52 18.34
C LEU A 74 0.61 -22.90 19.76
N LEU A 75 0.50 -24.18 20.08
CA LEU A 75 1.07 -24.82 21.27
C LEU A 75 2.31 -25.64 20.83
N PRO A 76 3.13 -26.15 21.76
CA PRO A 76 4.37 -26.87 21.40
C PRO A 76 4.16 -28.00 20.40
N ASP A 77 3.14 -28.84 20.63
CA ASP A 77 2.89 -30.05 19.85
C ASP A 77 1.50 -30.06 19.19
N SER A 78 0.74 -28.96 19.30
CA SER A 78 -0.61 -28.89 18.76
C SER A 78 -0.96 -27.48 18.26
N LEU A 79 -1.89 -27.40 17.31
CA LEU A 79 -2.45 -26.16 16.81
C LEU A 79 -3.93 -26.07 17.17
N GLU A 80 -4.29 -25.07 17.97
CA GLU A 80 -5.70 -24.80 18.28
C GLU A 80 -6.31 -23.82 17.28
N VAL A 81 -7.54 -24.12 16.88
CA VAL A 81 -8.37 -23.32 15.99
C VAL A 81 -9.65 -22.97 16.73
N GLY A 82 -9.89 -21.70 17.02
CA GLY A 82 -11.11 -21.26 17.68
C GLY A 82 -12.34 -21.20 16.76
N PRO A 83 -13.51 -20.85 17.29
CA PRO A 83 -14.75 -20.74 16.52
C PRO A 83 -14.68 -19.62 15.47
N GLY A 84 -15.47 -19.74 14.41
CA GLY A 84 -15.46 -18.81 13.29
C GLY A 84 -16.48 -19.10 12.19
N LEU A 85 -16.54 -18.19 11.22
CA LEU A 85 -17.35 -18.30 10.01
C LEU A 85 -16.51 -18.01 8.77
N ALA A 86 -16.60 -18.87 7.77
CA ALA A 86 -15.98 -18.68 6.46
C ALA A 86 -16.93 -19.08 5.32
N ILE A 87 -16.66 -18.61 4.11
CA ILE A 87 -17.36 -19.02 2.89
C ILE A 87 -16.41 -19.81 1.99
N HIS A 88 -16.76 -21.07 1.79
CA HIS A 88 -16.06 -22.01 0.91
C HIS A 88 -16.14 -21.54 -0.56
N PRO A 89 -15.15 -21.84 -1.42
CA PRO A 89 -15.19 -21.44 -2.84
C PRO A 89 -16.41 -21.92 -3.65
N GLN A 90 -17.16 -22.93 -3.18
CA GLN A 90 -18.40 -23.42 -3.80
C GLN A 90 -19.67 -22.86 -3.12
N GLY A 91 -19.52 -21.87 -2.23
CA GLY A 91 -20.61 -21.11 -1.62
C GLY A 91 -21.11 -21.65 -0.28
N PHE A 92 -20.53 -22.74 0.24
CA PHE A 92 -20.90 -23.29 1.55
C PHE A 92 -20.45 -22.34 2.67
N ALA A 93 -21.34 -22.11 3.64
CA ALA A 93 -20.96 -21.49 4.90
C ALA A 93 -20.29 -22.54 5.80
N LEU A 94 -19.10 -22.23 6.27
CA LEU A 94 -18.33 -23.04 7.21
C LEU A 94 -18.38 -22.34 8.56
N GLN A 95 -19.30 -22.77 9.42
CA GLN A 95 -19.45 -22.20 10.76
C GLN A 95 -19.00 -23.22 11.80
N SER A 96 -18.00 -22.86 12.60
CA SER A 96 -17.66 -23.58 13.83
C SER A 96 -18.02 -22.73 15.03
N ILE A 97 -18.75 -23.31 15.98
CA ILE A 97 -19.03 -22.69 17.29
C ILE A 97 -18.10 -23.23 18.39
N GLU A 98 -17.30 -24.24 18.08
CA GLU A 98 -16.35 -24.88 18.99
C GLU A 98 -14.91 -24.65 18.54
N ALA A 99 -13.98 -24.81 19.48
CA ALA A 99 -12.55 -24.86 19.16
C ALA A 99 -12.15 -26.30 18.78
N ALA A 100 -11.25 -26.42 17.81
CA ALA A 100 -10.63 -27.67 17.42
C ALA A 100 -9.14 -27.65 17.77
N THR A 101 -8.57 -28.81 18.07
CA THR A 101 -7.13 -28.97 18.30
C THR A 101 -6.59 -29.96 17.29
N LEU A 102 -5.51 -29.59 16.60
CA LEU A 102 -4.81 -30.42 15.63
C LEU A 102 -3.50 -30.86 16.24
N ASP A 103 -3.27 -32.17 16.27
CA ASP A 103 -2.01 -32.76 16.71
C ASP A 103 -0.94 -32.57 15.63
N LEU A 104 0.23 -32.05 16.02
CA LEU A 104 1.37 -31.82 15.13
C LEU A 104 2.46 -32.90 15.27
N GLU A 105 2.38 -33.80 16.25
CA GLU A 105 3.38 -34.87 16.47
C GLU A 105 3.49 -35.80 15.26
N LEU A 106 2.38 -36.03 14.57
CA LEU A 106 2.30 -36.90 13.40
C LEU A 106 2.88 -36.28 12.13
N LEU A 107 3.25 -35.00 12.15
CA LEU A 107 3.80 -34.30 10.98
C LEU A 107 5.30 -34.50 10.89
N SER A 108 5.73 -35.28 9.90
CA SER A 108 7.15 -35.37 9.54
C SER A 108 7.57 -34.14 8.72
N SER A 109 8.53 -33.37 9.23
CA SER A 109 9.20 -32.35 8.43
C SER A 109 10.40 -32.97 7.71
N ASP A 110 10.38 -32.97 6.38
CA ASP A 110 11.58 -33.17 5.56
C ASP A 110 12.39 -31.86 5.42
N GLY A 111 11.93 -30.81 6.09
CA GLY A 111 12.52 -29.48 6.11
C GLY A 111 12.31 -28.65 4.83
N THR A 112 11.71 -29.23 3.79
CA THR A 112 11.26 -28.50 2.59
C THR A 112 9.75 -28.29 2.57
N SER A 113 9.05 -29.04 3.42
CA SER A 113 7.61 -29.02 3.54
C SER A 113 7.12 -27.91 4.47
N TYR A 114 6.04 -27.28 4.06
CA TYR A 114 5.18 -26.47 4.92
C TYR A 114 3.74 -26.95 4.76
N TRP A 115 2.87 -26.55 5.68
CA TRP A 115 1.48 -26.96 5.71
C TRP A 115 0.58 -25.75 5.60
N ILE A 116 -0.49 -25.89 4.83
CA ILE A 116 -1.58 -24.93 4.76
C ILE A 116 -2.70 -25.49 5.64
N LEU A 117 -3.08 -24.73 6.66
CA LEU A 117 -4.29 -25.03 7.42
C LEU A 117 -5.50 -24.59 6.61
N GLU A 118 -6.41 -25.51 6.31
CA GLU A 118 -7.63 -25.27 5.54
C GLU A 118 -8.86 -25.66 6.36
N ALA A 119 -9.92 -24.84 6.29
CA ALA A 119 -11.26 -25.20 6.73
C ALA A 119 -12.07 -25.75 5.55
N GLU A 120 -12.60 -26.96 5.70
CA GLU A 120 -13.37 -27.68 4.69
C GLU A 120 -14.76 -28.06 5.22
N PRO A 121 -15.75 -28.33 4.35
CA PRO A 121 -16.98 -28.98 4.77
C PRO A 121 -16.66 -30.36 5.36
N GLY A 122 -17.07 -30.60 6.61
CA GLY A 122 -16.92 -31.89 7.28
C GLY A 122 -18.05 -32.86 6.96
N ALA A 123 -18.02 -34.02 7.62
CA ALA A 123 -19.09 -35.01 7.50
C ALA A 123 -20.38 -34.49 8.15
N GLN A 124 -21.53 -34.77 7.54
CA GLN A 124 -22.81 -34.46 8.16
C GLN A 124 -23.04 -35.37 9.35
N LEU A 125 -23.35 -34.76 10.49
CA LEU A 125 -23.75 -35.47 11.69
C LEU A 125 -25.26 -35.48 11.80
N TYR A 126 -25.80 -36.62 12.22
CA TYR A 126 -27.21 -36.78 12.50
C TYR A 126 -27.37 -36.98 14.01
N GLU A 127 -28.22 -36.16 14.62
CA GLU A 127 -28.39 -36.09 16.06
C GLU A 127 -29.85 -36.21 16.49
N GLY A 128 -30.05 -36.45 17.79
CA GLY A 128 -31.34 -36.69 18.40
C GLY A 128 -31.80 -38.15 18.30
N SER A 129 -32.89 -38.46 18.98
CA SER A 129 -33.53 -39.77 18.95
C SER A 129 -35.02 -39.58 19.19
N GLU A 130 -35.80 -39.58 18.11
CA GLU A 130 -37.25 -39.45 18.17
C GLU A 130 -37.92 -40.75 17.71
N PRO A 131 -39.06 -41.15 18.32
CA PRO A 131 -39.81 -42.31 17.86
C PRO A 131 -40.32 -42.08 16.42
N SER A 132 -40.13 -43.08 15.56
CA SER A 132 -40.71 -43.08 14.21
C SER A 132 -42.18 -43.52 14.27
N TYR A 133 -43.09 -42.76 13.66
CA TYR A 133 -44.52 -43.11 13.58
C TYR A 133 -44.95 -43.31 12.12
N GLY A 134 -45.81 -44.30 11.85
CA GLY A 134 -46.53 -44.39 10.58
C GLY A 134 -45.83 -45.18 9.47
N ASN A 135 -44.74 -45.88 9.78
CA ASN A 135 -44.20 -46.91 8.91
C ASN A 135 -44.91 -48.24 9.25
N ILE A 136 -45.66 -48.77 8.28
CA ILE A 136 -46.53 -49.97 8.41
C ILE A 136 -45.76 -51.20 8.94
N CYS A 137 -44.42 -51.21 8.81
CA CYS A 137 -43.55 -52.28 9.32
C CYS A 137 -42.83 -51.95 10.65
N GLN A 138 -42.88 -50.70 11.14
CA GLN A 138 -42.24 -50.28 12.40
C GLN A 138 -43.22 -50.14 13.55
N ASP A 139 -44.52 -49.92 13.31
CA ASP A 139 -45.51 -49.76 14.39
C ASP A 139 -45.66 -51.03 15.27
N SER A 140 -45.21 -52.19 14.80
CA SER A 140 -45.14 -53.45 15.58
C SER A 140 -43.76 -53.77 16.16
N CYS A 141 -42.73 -52.98 15.85
CA CYS A 141 -41.37 -53.14 16.39
C CYS A 141 -41.14 -52.09 17.48
N PRO A 142 -41.16 -52.44 18.78
CA PRO A 142 -40.76 -51.50 19.82
C PRO A 142 -39.30 -51.08 19.61
N GLY A 143 -39.05 -49.78 19.41
CA GLY A 143 -37.70 -49.20 19.49
C GLY A 143 -37.09 -48.61 18.21
N ALA A 144 -37.84 -48.41 17.13
CA ALA A 144 -37.30 -47.68 15.98
C ALA A 144 -37.26 -46.16 16.25
N THR A 145 -36.07 -45.61 16.47
CA THR A 145 -35.85 -44.16 16.58
C THR A 145 -35.21 -43.60 15.32
N ILE A 146 -35.50 -42.34 15.01
CA ILE A 146 -34.85 -41.55 13.96
C ILE A 146 -34.01 -40.45 14.58
N GLN A 147 -33.00 -39.99 13.84
CA GLN A 147 -32.19 -38.83 14.19
C GLN A 147 -32.69 -37.63 13.37
N PRO A 148 -33.57 -36.78 13.92
CA PRO A 148 -34.28 -35.75 13.14
C PRO A 148 -33.38 -34.56 12.79
N TRP A 149 -32.28 -34.35 13.51
CA TRP A 149 -31.42 -33.19 13.34
C TRP A 149 -30.25 -33.54 12.45
N GLN A 150 -29.99 -32.70 11.46
CA GLN A 150 -28.80 -32.76 10.64
C GLN A 150 -27.94 -31.54 10.94
N GLN A 151 -26.67 -31.77 11.28
CA GLN A 151 -25.69 -30.74 11.55
C GLN A 151 -24.57 -30.80 10.52
N ASP A 152 -24.32 -29.67 9.86
CA ASP A 152 -23.14 -29.50 9.03
C ASP A 152 -21.94 -29.26 9.95
N THR A 153 -20.80 -29.90 9.66
CA THR A 153 -19.57 -29.75 10.43
C THR A 153 -18.47 -29.08 9.62
N VAL A 154 -17.45 -28.58 10.31
CA VAL A 154 -16.25 -28.03 9.69
C VAL A 154 -15.08 -28.95 9.98
N LEU A 155 -14.39 -29.41 8.93
CA LEU A 155 -13.16 -30.16 9.04
C LEU A 155 -11.97 -29.19 8.91
N PHE A 156 -11.07 -29.20 9.90
CA PHE A 156 -9.79 -28.52 9.78
C PHE A 156 -8.73 -29.53 9.32
N ARG A 157 -8.05 -29.21 8.22
CA ARG A 157 -7.03 -30.09 7.63
C ARG A 157 -5.73 -29.34 7.41
N LEU A 158 -4.61 -29.98 7.69
CA LEU A 158 -3.29 -29.53 7.26
C LEU A 158 -2.94 -30.20 5.93
N ARG A 159 -2.74 -29.38 4.89
CA ARG A 159 -2.31 -29.85 3.57
C ARG A 159 -0.84 -29.53 3.36
N ALA A 160 -0.02 -30.56 3.19
CA ALA A 160 1.40 -30.41 2.94
C ALA A 160 1.67 -29.86 1.54
N GLU A 161 2.67 -28.99 1.45
CA GLU A 161 3.17 -28.31 0.25
C GLU A 161 4.69 -28.17 0.36
N THR A 162 5.37 -27.91 -0.75
CA THR A 162 6.83 -27.76 -0.76
C THR A 162 7.27 -26.34 -1.10
N PHE A 163 8.32 -25.89 -0.42
CA PHE A 163 9.00 -24.63 -0.70
C PHE A 163 10.50 -24.90 -0.90
N PRO A 164 11.01 -24.80 -2.14
CA PRO A 164 12.43 -25.00 -2.41
C PRO A 164 13.30 -24.03 -1.61
N GLY A 165 14.27 -24.56 -0.87
CA GLY A 165 15.20 -23.77 -0.06
C GLY A 165 14.68 -23.38 1.32
N LEU A 166 13.56 -23.91 1.81
CA LEU A 166 13.08 -23.66 3.18
C LEU A 166 14.12 -24.07 4.24
N ASN A 167 14.81 -25.18 4.04
CA ASN A 167 15.89 -25.69 4.90
C ASN A 167 17.11 -24.76 5.02
N ASP A 168 17.33 -23.92 4.01
CA ASP A 168 18.50 -23.04 3.96
C ASP A 168 18.24 -21.70 4.67
N LEU A 169 17.01 -21.50 5.17
CA LEU A 169 16.60 -20.27 5.84
C LEU A 169 16.81 -20.38 7.34
N ASP A 170 17.23 -19.28 7.96
CA ASP A 170 17.20 -19.14 9.40
C ASP A 170 15.75 -19.02 9.91
N THR A 171 15.54 -19.36 11.19
CA THR A 171 14.22 -19.31 11.83
C THR A 171 13.58 -17.92 11.72
N ALA A 172 14.39 -16.86 11.81
CA ALA A 172 13.92 -15.49 11.72
C ALA A 172 13.36 -15.15 10.32
N SER A 173 14.05 -15.54 9.24
CA SER A 173 13.63 -15.19 7.88
C SER A 173 12.68 -16.17 7.21
N ALA A 174 12.62 -17.42 7.69
CA ALA A 174 11.76 -18.46 7.14
C ALA A 174 10.30 -17.99 6.98
N ARG A 175 9.76 -17.30 7.99
CA ARG A 175 8.39 -16.76 7.96
C ARG A 175 8.19 -15.75 6.84
N SER A 176 9.02 -14.70 6.80
CA SER A 176 8.93 -13.63 5.80
C SER A 176 9.10 -14.19 4.38
N ARG A 177 10.07 -15.09 4.19
CA ARG A 177 10.36 -15.72 2.88
C ARG A 177 9.23 -16.63 2.42
N LEU A 178 8.68 -17.47 3.30
CA LEU A 178 7.55 -18.33 2.97
C LEU A 178 6.31 -17.49 2.62
N ALA A 179 6.04 -16.43 3.38
CA ALA A 179 4.94 -15.51 3.06
C ALA A 179 5.11 -14.88 1.68
N SER A 180 6.29 -14.32 1.38
CA SER A 180 6.62 -13.78 0.04
C SER A 180 6.43 -14.82 -1.07
N TYR A 181 6.96 -16.02 -0.89
CA TYR A 181 6.79 -17.12 -1.83
C TYR A 181 5.31 -17.46 -2.06
N TYR A 182 4.53 -17.56 -0.99
CA TYR A 182 3.12 -17.89 -1.06
C TYR A 182 2.31 -16.82 -1.81
N PHE A 183 2.55 -15.52 -1.53
CA PHE A 183 1.89 -14.43 -2.24
C PHE A 183 2.23 -14.41 -3.74
N GLU A 184 3.49 -14.64 -4.10
CA GLU A 184 3.91 -14.69 -5.49
C GLU A 184 3.36 -15.92 -6.21
N ARG A 185 3.29 -17.07 -5.53
CA ARG A 185 2.65 -18.27 -6.03
C ARG A 185 1.17 -18.04 -6.32
N GLU A 186 0.43 -17.42 -5.39
CA GLU A 186 -0.98 -17.07 -5.61
C GLU A 186 -1.16 -16.11 -6.80
N ARG A 187 -0.29 -15.10 -6.94
CA ARG A 187 -0.32 -14.17 -8.06
C ARG A 187 -0.16 -14.89 -9.40
N ARG A 188 0.76 -15.87 -9.48
CA ARG A 188 1.01 -16.67 -10.70
C ARG A 188 -0.15 -17.60 -11.03
N MET A 189 -0.73 -18.27 -10.02
CA MET A 189 -1.88 -19.17 -10.20
C MET A 189 -3.12 -18.48 -10.78
N LEU A 190 -3.22 -17.16 -10.65
CA LEU A 190 -4.34 -16.37 -11.19
C LEU A 190 -4.19 -16.01 -12.68
N GLU A 191 -3.07 -16.36 -13.31
CA GLU A 191 -2.77 -16.15 -14.74
C GLU A 191 -3.13 -14.72 -15.25
N PRO A 192 -2.54 -13.66 -14.66
CA PRO A 192 -2.87 -12.29 -15.00
C PRO A 192 -2.54 -11.95 -16.46
N TRP A 193 -3.50 -11.39 -17.19
CA TRP A 193 -3.44 -11.09 -18.62
C TRP A 193 -2.42 -10.03 -19.00
N LEU A 194 -2.12 -9.10 -18.09
CA LEU A 194 -1.21 -7.98 -18.32
C LEU A 194 0.22 -8.26 -17.87
N THR A 195 0.57 -9.53 -17.69
CA THR A 195 1.95 -9.94 -17.42
C THR A 195 2.61 -10.52 -18.67
N PRO A 196 3.92 -10.34 -18.85
CA PRO A 196 4.64 -10.98 -19.95
C PRO A 196 4.44 -12.49 -19.87
N GLY A 197 4.03 -13.11 -20.99
CA GLY A 197 3.93 -14.56 -21.07
C GLY A 197 5.29 -15.23 -20.99
N ASP A 198 5.27 -16.56 -20.92
CA ASP A 198 6.42 -17.44 -20.96
C ASP A 198 7.40 -17.08 -22.11
N ASN A 199 8.61 -16.67 -21.70
CA ASN A 199 9.83 -16.42 -22.48
C ASN A 199 9.82 -15.35 -23.57
N SER A 200 8.67 -14.84 -24.01
CA SER A 200 8.62 -13.82 -25.09
C SER A 200 8.85 -12.38 -24.59
N GLY A 201 8.71 -12.14 -23.27
CA GLY A 201 8.76 -10.80 -22.69
C GLY A 201 7.64 -9.87 -23.17
N ARG A 202 6.67 -10.38 -23.95
CA ARG A 202 5.57 -9.60 -24.53
C ARG A 202 4.25 -9.95 -23.85
N VAL A 203 3.41 -8.94 -23.67
CA VAL A 203 2.04 -9.06 -23.16
C VAL A 203 1.10 -9.19 -24.35
N SER A 204 0.22 -10.20 -24.34
CA SER A 204 -0.77 -10.35 -25.43
C SER A 204 -1.76 -9.18 -25.43
N PRO A 205 -2.26 -8.75 -26.61
CA PRO A 205 -3.17 -7.61 -26.69
C PRO A 205 -4.45 -7.81 -25.89
N VAL A 206 -4.89 -6.78 -25.17
CA VAL A 206 -6.07 -6.81 -24.30
C VAL A 206 -7.36 -7.20 -25.04
N LEU A 207 -7.46 -6.84 -26.31
CA LEU A 207 -8.61 -7.16 -27.18
C LEU A 207 -8.73 -8.66 -27.51
N THR A 208 -7.66 -9.44 -27.32
CA THR A 208 -7.67 -10.90 -27.56
C THR A 208 -8.13 -11.69 -26.33
N ARG A 209 -8.40 -11.01 -25.20
CA ARG A 209 -8.73 -11.67 -23.94
C ARG A 209 -10.24 -11.97 -23.83
N PRO A 210 -10.63 -13.07 -23.17
CA PRO A 210 -12.02 -13.50 -23.09
C PRO A 210 -12.80 -12.73 -22.00
N TRP A 211 -13.11 -11.46 -22.26
CA TRP A 211 -13.84 -10.59 -21.32
C TRP A 211 -15.21 -11.12 -20.90
N ALA A 212 -15.93 -11.79 -21.81
CA ALA A 212 -17.26 -12.33 -21.57
C ALA A 212 -17.26 -13.68 -20.81
N GLN A 213 -16.10 -14.33 -20.67
CA GLN A 213 -16.02 -15.56 -19.90
C GLN A 213 -15.98 -15.20 -18.41
N GLY A 214 -16.78 -15.90 -17.59
CA GLY A 214 -16.66 -15.82 -16.13
C GLY A 214 -15.24 -16.19 -15.66
N PRO A 215 -14.86 -15.89 -14.41
CA PRO A 215 -13.57 -16.32 -13.87
C PRO A 215 -13.34 -17.80 -14.21
N PRO A 216 -12.11 -18.19 -14.61
CA PRO A 216 -11.83 -19.61 -14.81
C PRO A 216 -12.28 -20.36 -13.56
N ALA A 217 -12.85 -21.55 -13.74
CA ALA A 217 -13.15 -22.42 -12.61
C ALA A 217 -11.85 -22.51 -11.81
N LYS A 218 -11.88 -22.06 -10.54
CA LYS A 218 -10.69 -22.14 -9.70
C LYS A 218 -10.21 -23.59 -9.71
N PRO A 219 -8.89 -23.84 -9.62
CA PRO A 219 -8.40 -25.17 -9.24
C PRO A 219 -9.24 -25.65 -8.05
N GLU A 220 -9.54 -26.94 -7.97
CA GLU A 220 -10.37 -27.54 -6.91
C GLU A 220 -9.83 -27.20 -5.52
N ALA A 221 -10.13 -25.99 -5.05
CA ALA A 221 -9.75 -25.50 -3.75
C ALA A 221 -10.60 -26.30 -2.78
N LYS A 222 -9.92 -27.17 -2.04
CA LYS A 222 -10.56 -28.14 -1.16
C LYS A 222 -11.09 -27.50 0.13
N GLY A 223 -10.62 -26.29 0.45
CA GLY A 223 -11.02 -25.53 1.63
C GLY A 223 -10.71 -24.03 1.55
N VAL A 224 -11.00 -23.35 2.66
CA VAL A 224 -10.63 -21.95 2.92
C VAL A 224 -9.29 -21.94 3.69
N PRO A 225 -8.20 -21.42 3.12
CA PRO A 225 -6.93 -21.32 3.82
C PRO A 225 -7.02 -20.36 5.02
N LEU A 226 -6.52 -20.80 6.17
CA LEU A 226 -6.54 -20.08 7.45
C LEU A 226 -5.14 -19.66 7.91
N ALA A 227 -4.10 -20.42 7.58
CA ALA A 227 -2.71 -20.11 7.94
C ALA A 227 -1.69 -20.96 7.18
N LEU A 228 -0.43 -20.55 7.27
CA LEU A 228 0.73 -21.36 6.96
C LEU A 228 1.38 -21.83 8.25
N LEU A 229 1.76 -23.10 8.30
CA LEU A 229 2.53 -23.71 9.37
C LEU A 229 3.82 -24.27 8.77
N MET A 230 4.94 -24.05 9.42
CA MET A 230 6.22 -24.63 9.01
C MET A 230 7.02 -25.06 10.23
N LYS A 231 7.93 -26.01 10.05
CA LYS A 231 8.87 -26.42 11.10
C LYS A 231 10.25 -25.93 10.72
N VAL A 232 10.84 -25.07 11.55
CA VAL A 232 12.20 -24.56 11.34
C VAL A 232 13.08 -25.03 12.49
N GLY A 233 14.06 -25.86 12.18
CA GLY A 233 14.75 -26.65 13.20
C GLY A 233 13.76 -27.56 13.94
N ASN A 234 13.67 -27.37 15.26
CA ASN A 234 12.74 -28.12 16.11
C ASN A 234 11.47 -27.33 16.47
N GLU A 235 11.36 -26.08 16.03
CA GLU A 235 10.26 -25.20 16.42
C GLU A 235 9.23 -25.09 15.30
N TRP A 236 7.96 -25.11 15.70
CA TRP A 236 6.86 -24.79 14.82
C TRP A 236 6.71 -23.27 14.72
N VAL A 237 6.51 -22.78 13.50
CA VAL A 237 6.28 -21.36 13.21
C VAL A 237 4.95 -21.25 12.47
N LEU A 238 4.08 -20.38 12.97
CA LEU A 238 2.75 -20.13 12.42
C LEU A 238 2.69 -18.74 11.78
N ASP A 239 2.21 -18.67 10.54
CA ASP A 239 1.83 -17.41 9.89
C ASP A 239 0.36 -17.43 9.52
N VAL A 240 -0.45 -16.73 10.32
CA VAL A 240 -1.90 -16.63 10.12
C VAL A 240 -2.24 -15.89 8.83
N TRP A 241 -1.56 -14.77 8.56
CA TRP A 241 -2.01 -13.81 7.55
C TRP A 241 -1.53 -14.14 6.14
N ALA A 242 -0.41 -14.85 5.99
CA ALA A 242 0.13 -15.19 4.68
C ALA A 242 -0.89 -15.92 3.79
N ALA A 243 -1.66 -16.86 4.34
CA ALA A 243 -2.69 -17.61 3.59
C ALA A 243 -4.13 -17.12 3.81
N ARG A 244 -4.46 -16.61 5.01
CA ARG A 244 -5.80 -16.17 5.35
C ARG A 244 -6.27 -15.04 4.44
N ARG A 245 -7.48 -15.16 3.91
CA ARG A 245 -8.16 -14.09 3.16
C ARG A 245 -9.48 -13.81 3.83
N ASP A 246 -9.64 -12.60 4.34
CA ASP A 246 -10.94 -12.14 4.78
C ASP A 246 -11.81 -11.79 3.54
N ILE A 247 -13.13 -11.91 3.69
CA ILE A 247 -14.08 -11.56 2.63
C ILE A 247 -14.14 -10.04 2.47
N ASP A 248 -14.03 -9.59 1.23
CA ASP A 248 -13.79 -8.19 0.89
C ASP A 248 -14.57 -7.78 -0.38
N GLY A 249 -15.82 -8.21 -0.44
CA GLY A 249 -16.74 -7.89 -1.54
C GLY A 249 -16.93 -8.99 -2.58
N ALA A 250 -17.73 -8.66 -3.60
CA ALA A 250 -18.26 -9.62 -4.56
C ALA A 250 -17.19 -10.29 -5.45
N VAL A 251 -17.52 -11.48 -5.98
CA VAL A 251 -16.60 -12.24 -6.85
C VAL A 251 -16.29 -11.53 -8.17
N SER A 252 -17.22 -10.77 -8.74
CA SER A 252 -17.02 -10.17 -10.07
C SER A 252 -15.89 -9.13 -10.10
N PRO A 253 -15.83 -8.09 -9.24
CA PRO A 253 -14.67 -7.19 -9.20
C PRO A 253 -13.37 -7.95 -8.93
N ARG A 254 -13.41 -8.91 -7.99
CA ARG A 254 -12.26 -9.72 -7.60
C ARG A 254 -11.65 -10.48 -8.79
N ALA A 255 -12.48 -11.10 -9.61
CA ALA A 255 -12.07 -11.82 -10.81
C ALA A 255 -11.45 -10.89 -11.87
N LEU A 256 -12.03 -9.71 -12.09
CA LEU A 256 -11.48 -8.73 -13.02
C LEU A 256 -10.12 -8.19 -12.54
N LEU A 257 -9.99 -7.86 -11.25
CA LEU A 257 -8.73 -7.39 -10.68
C LEU A 257 -7.61 -8.44 -10.89
N SER A 258 -7.88 -9.71 -10.60
CA SER A 258 -6.93 -10.81 -10.86
C SER A 258 -6.49 -10.87 -12.32
N ARG A 259 -7.43 -10.81 -13.26
CA ARG A 259 -7.14 -10.84 -14.70
C ARG A 259 -6.29 -9.66 -15.14
N LEU A 260 -6.50 -8.49 -14.57
CA LEU A 260 -5.70 -7.30 -14.87
C LEU A 260 -4.34 -7.30 -14.17
N GLY A 261 -4.04 -8.31 -13.34
CA GLY A 261 -2.84 -8.33 -12.50
C GLY A 261 -2.87 -7.29 -11.38
N MET A 262 -4.04 -6.71 -11.10
CA MET A 262 -4.24 -5.81 -9.97
C MET A 262 -4.35 -6.64 -8.69
N ARG A 263 -3.57 -6.28 -7.68
CA ARG A 263 -3.65 -6.93 -6.37
C ARG A 263 -5.01 -6.68 -5.74
N GLN A 264 -5.67 -7.72 -5.25
CA GLN A 264 -6.94 -7.62 -4.51
C GLN A 264 -6.71 -7.00 -3.14
N TRP A 265 -7.69 -6.28 -2.61
CA TRP A 265 -7.53 -5.55 -1.35
C TRP A 265 -7.32 -6.49 -0.17
N ASN A 266 -8.07 -7.59 -0.05
CA ASN A 266 -7.79 -8.63 0.95
C ASN A 266 -6.38 -9.27 0.87
N ILE A 267 -5.77 -9.40 -0.31
CA ILE A 267 -4.39 -9.87 -0.45
C ILE A 267 -3.42 -8.80 0.06
N PHE A 268 -3.66 -7.54 -0.30
CA PHE A 268 -2.85 -6.41 0.16
C PHE A 268 -2.92 -6.25 1.70
N MET A 269 -4.12 -6.31 2.28
CA MET A 269 -4.30 -6.28 3.73
C MET A 269 -3.65 -7.48 4.41
N ALA A 270 -3.75 -8.68 3.84
CA ALA A 270 -3.04 -9.84 4.35
C ALA A 270 -1.51 -9.65 4.38
N GLN A 271 -0.92 -8.96 3.38
CA GLN A 271 0.50 -8.63 3.40
C GLN A 271 0.86 -7.64 4.51
N ILE A 272 0.03 -6.62 4.73
CA ILE A 272 0.23 -5.65 5.82
C ILE A 272 0.12 -6.37 7.17
N LEU A 273 -0.94 -7.15 7.39
CA LEU A 273 -1.21 -7.83 8.65
C LEU A 273 -0.17 -8.91 8.95
N GLN A 274 0.34 -9.60 7.93
CA GLN A 274 1.47 -10.52 8.05
C GLN A 274 2.70 -9.79 8.59
N PHE A 275 3.04 -8.65 8.01
CA PHE A 275 4.15 -7.81 8.46
C PHE A 275 3.92 -7.29 9.89
N GLN A 276 2.73 -6.76 10.20
CA GLN A 276 2.41 -6.26 11.54
C GLN A 276 2.49 -7.35 12.62
N ALA A 277 1.98 -8.55 12.32
CA ALA A 277 2.04 -9.67 13.26
C ALA A 277 3.49 -10.09 13.53
N GLN A 278 4.31 -10.24 12.49
CA GLN A 278 5.72 -10.59 12.66
C GLN A 278 6.50 -9.49 13.41
N LEU A 279 6.21 -8.22 13.13
CA LEU A 279 6.86 -7.09 13.81
C LEU A 279 6.49 -7.04 15.31
N ALA A 280 5.22 -7.29 15.63
CA ALA A 280 4.75 -7.35 17.01
C ALA A 280 5.38 -8.50 17.79
N GLU A 281 5.51 -9.69 17.19
CA GLU A 281 6.16 -10.84 17.81
C GLU A 281 7.64 -10.57 18.09
N THR A 282 8.38 -10.03 17.11
CA THR A 282 9.79 -9.65 17.29
C THR A 282 9.96 -8.62 18.40
N SER A 283 9.05 -7.64 18.47
CA SER A 283 9.07 -6.60 19.52
C SER A 283 8.81 -7.20 20.91
N LEU A 284 7.93 -8.19 21.02
CA LEU A 284 7.64 -8.89 22.27
C LEU A 284 8.82 -9.76 22.70
N GLU A 285 9.48 -10.46 21.78
CA GLU A 285 10.68 -11.24 22.05
C GLU A 285 11.82 -10.34 22.52
N SER A 286 12.05 -9.22 21.84
CA SER A 286 13.02 -8.22 22.26
C SER A 286 12.70 -7.70 23.66
N ARG A 287 11.43 -7.42 23.99
CA ARG A 287 11.02 -6.98 25.34
C ARG A 287 11.17 -8.07 26.40
N ARG A 288 10.98 -9.35 26.05
CA ARG A 288 11.21 -10.48 26.98
C ARG A 288 12.69 -10.66 27.25
N ALA A 289 13.51 -10.68 26.20
CA ALA A 289 14.96 -10.75 26.29
C ALA A 289 15.52 -9.54 27.05
N ASP A 290 14.96 -8.35 26.81
CA ASP A 290 15.31 -7.14 27.54
C ASP A 290 14.85 -7.25 28.99
N LYS A 291 13.64 -7.72 29.32
CA LYS A 291 13.21 -7.93 30.71
C LYS A 291 14.10 -8.92 31.48
N ASP A 292 14.55 -9.99 30.82
CA ASP A 292 15.46 -10.98 31.42
C ASP A 292 16.89 -10.43 31.54
N SER A 293 17.33 -9.63 30.57
CA SER A 293 18.61 -8.92 30.61
C SER A 293 18.61 -7.82 31.67
N ILE A 294 17.50 -7.07 31.78
CA ILE A 294 17.15 -6.12 32.82
C ILE A 294 17.19 -6.81 34.17
N LYS A 295 16.58 -7.99 34.32
CA LYS A 295 16.61 -8.72 35.58
C LYS A 295 18.04 -9.14 35.95
N ARG A 296 18.83 -9.64 35.00
CA ARG A 296 20.24 -9.98 35.21
C ARG A 296 21.10 -8.76 35.52
N LEU A 297 20.87 -7.65 34.82
CA LEU A 297 21.53 -6.38 35.06
C LEU A 297 21.09 -5.77 36.37
N PHE A 298 19.84 -5.89 36.82
CA PHE A 298 19.41 -5.47 38.16
C PHE A 298 20.01 -6.36 39.25
N GLU A 299 20.26 -7.64 38.98
CA GLU A 299 21.00 -8.51 39.88
C GLU A 299 22.48 -8.08 39.94
N GLU A 300 23.13 -7.78 38.81
CA GLU A 300 24.54 -7.35 38.70
C GLU A 300 24.78 -5.91 39.19
N VAL A 301 23.89 -5.00 38.83
CA VAL A 301 23.84 -3.61 39.31
C VAL A 301 23.37 -3.58 40.76
N GLY A 302 22.54 -4.51 41.22
CA GLY A 302 22.19 -4.66 42.64
C GLY A 302 23.40 -5.05 43.51
N GLU A 303 24.36 -5.80 42.95
CA GLU A 303 25.66 -6.04 43.60
C GLU A 303 26.55 -4.80 43.56
N THR A 304 26.49 -4.02 42.48
CA THR A 304 27.32 -2.81 42.28
C THR A 304 26.80 -1.59 43.06
N ILE A 305 25.47 -1.43 43.20
CA ILE A 305 24.78 -0.34 43.91
C ILE A 305 24.92 -0.50 45.42
N ARG A 306 25.15 -1.70 45.96
CA ARG A 306 25.57 -1.85 47.37
C ARG A 306 26.86 -1.08 47.71
N GLY A 307 27.61 -0.60 46.70
CA GLY A 307 28.80 0.24 46.86
C GLY A 307 28.66 1.71 46.42
N LEU A 308 27.54 2.16 45.83
CA LEU A 308 27.42 3.52 45.25
C LEU A 308 26.13 4.22 45.67
N GLY A 309 26.26 5.48 46.10
CA GLY A 309 25.17 6.29 46.68
C GLY A 309 24.04 6.69 45.72
N GLU A 310 22.88 7.02 46.31
CA GLU A 310 21.55 7.18 45.68
C GLU A 310 21.50 8.13 44.47
N GLU A 311 22.23 9.25 44.46
CA GLU A 311 22.19 10.23 43.36
C GLU A 311 22.66 9.68 42.00
N ARG A 312 23.55 8.67 42.00
CA ARG A 312 24.07 8.08 40.75
C ARG A 312 23.12 7.04 40.15
N ALA A 313 22.24 6.47 40.97
CA ALA A 313 21.27 5.46 40.55
C ALA A 313 20.13 6.10 39.74
N GLU A 314 19.66 7.28 40.12
CA GLU A 314 18.57 7.99 39.40
C GLU A 314 18.98 8.44 37.99
N HIS A 315 20.23 8.88 37.81
CA HIS A 315 20.74 9.28 36.50
C HIS A 315 20.88 8.12 35.51
N LEU A 316 21.19 6.90 36.00
CA LEU A 316 21.26 5.69 35.19
C LEU A 316 19.86 5.16 34.83
N LEU A 317 18.90 5.24 35.76
CA LEU A 317 17.50 4.86 35.54
C LEU A 317 16.78 5.77 34.53
N SER A 318 17.06 7.07 34.55
CA SER A 318 16.45 8.04 33.63
C SER A 318 16.92 7.89 32.17
N GLY A 319 18.22 7.65 31.94
CA GLY A 319 18.74 7.33 30.60
C GLY A 319 18.25 5.98 30.06
N TYR A 320 17.84 5.07 30.94
CA TYR A 320 17.37 3.73 30.60
C TYR A 320 15.90 3.67 30.19
N LEU A 321 15.04 4.47 30.83
CA LEU A 321 13.63 4.61 30.45
C LEU A 321 13.44 5.27 29.08
N ALA A 322 14.39 6.12 28.65
CA ALA A 322 14.45 6.64 27.29
C ALA A 322 14.87 5.57 26.25
N GLY A 323 15.61 4.53 26.67
CA GLY A 323 15.96 3.38 25.82
C GLY A 323 14.79 2.41 25.60
N LEU A 324 13.88 2.30 26.56
CA LEU A 324 12.70 1.42 26.51
C LEU A 324 11.60 1.92 25.54
N SER A 325 11.60 3.20 25.17
CA SER A 325 10.70 3.76 24.13
C SER A 325 11.26 3.67 22.71
N ALA A 326 12.53 3.30 22.52
CA ALA A 326 13.19 3.20 21.23
C ALA A 326 12.90 1.84 20.54
N GLY A 327 11.69 1.68 20.00
CA GLY A 327 11.23 0.48 19.30
C GLY A 327 11.93 0.13 17.97
N LEU A 328 13.11 0.70 17.68
CA LEU A 328 13.89 0.47 16.44
C LEU A 328 15.30 -0.09 16.71
N GLY A 329 15.55 -0.69 17.89
CA GLY A 329 16.89 -1.18 18.27
C GLY A 329 17.47 -2.29 17.38
N SER A 330 16.63 -2.98 16.60
CA SER A 330 17.06 -3.96 15.59
C SER A 330 16.61 -3.56 14.20
N THR A 331 17.47 -3.82 13.21
CA THR A 331 17.12 -3.61 11.80
C THR A 331 16.06 -4.62 11.36
N LEU A 332 15.23 -4.28 10.36
CA LEU A 332 14.22 -5.20 9.83
C LEU A 332 14.84 -6.52 9.33
N ASN A 333 16.06 -6.49 8.78
CA ASN A 333 16.79 -7.70 8.39
C ASN A 333 17.14 -8.59 9.59
N GLN A 334 17.53 -7.99 10.72
CA GLN A 334 17.79 -8.73 11.97
C GLN A 334 16.50 -9.29 12.59
N ALA A 335 15.37 -8.61 12.38
CA ALA A 335 14.03 -9.10 12.69
C ALA A 335 13.52 -10.18 11.72
N GLY A 336 14.37 -10.66 10.79
CA GLY A 336 14.02 -11.72 9.85
C GLY A 336 13.16 -11.25 8.67
N PHE A 337 12.99 -9.95 8.45
CA PHE A 337 12.34 -9.48 7.23
C PHE A 337 13.31 -9.53 6.07
N THR A 338 12.89 -10.17 4.99
CA THR A 338 13.66 -10.21 3.73
C THR A 338 13.01 -9.37 2.64
N GLU A 339 11.68 -9.26 2.71
CA GLU A 339 10.88 -8.39 1.87
C GLU A 339 9.74 -7.80 2.70
N LEU A 340 9.50 -6.51 2.54
CA LEU A 340 8.36 -5.82 3.13
C LEU A 340 7.14 -5.86 2.20
N PRO A 341 5.93 -5.75 2.73
CA PRO A 341 4.78 -5.39 1.92
C PRO A 341 5.05 -4.07 1.15
N PRO A 342 4.30 -3.79 0.07
CA PRO A 342 4.42 -2.51 -0.65
C PRO A 342 4.13 -1.28 0.23
N ALA A 343 3.41 -1.44 1.34
CA ALA A 343 3.17 -0.42 2.33
C ALA A 343 2.89 -1.07 3.69
N GLY A 344 3.00 -0.30 4.77
CA GLY A 344 2.70 -0.75 6.11
C GLY A 344 2.88 0.35 7.15
N PHE A 345 2.74 -0.01 8.42
CA PHE A 345 2.85 0.91 9.54
C PHE A 345 3.99 0.48 10.47
N ILE A 346 4.66 1.44 11.10
CA ILE A 346 5.65 1.19 12.14
C ILE A 346 5.36 2.10 13.32
N ALA A 347 5.79 1.70 14.52
CA ALA A 347 5.67 2.55 15.69
C ALA A 347 6.48 3.83 15.49
N ASP A 348 5.94 4.96 15.93
CA ASP A 348 6.67 6.21 15.92
C ASP A 348 7.81 6.15 16.96
N PRO A 349 9.08 6.31 16.54
CA PRO A 349 10.21 6.24 17.45
C PRO A 349 10.45 7.55 18.22
N GLY A 350 9.58 8.55 18.08
CA GLY A 350 9.76 9.89 18.65
C GLY A 350 10.68 10.77 17.81
N GLU A 351 10.84 12.04 18.21
CA GLU A 351 11.53 13.06 17.39
C GLU A 351 12.96 12.68 17.01
N GLU A 352 13.77 12.18 17.96
CA GLU A 352 15.15 11.75 17.70
C GLU A 352 15.22 10.54 16.75
N GLY A 353 14.23 9.65 16.84
CA GLY A 353 14.13 8.44 16.02
C GLY A 353 13.59 8.69 14.61
N ARG A 354 12.90 9.82 14.37
CA ARG A 354 12.35 10.20 13.04
C ARG A 354 13.42 10.70 12.07
N SER A 355 14.69 10.77 12.47
CA SER A 355 15.76 11.18 11.57
C SER A 355 15.88 10.22 10.38
N LEU A 356 16.23 10.75 9.21
CA LEU A 356 16.45 9.95 8.01
C LEU A 356 17.50 8.85 8.25
N GLN A 357 18.54 9.16 9.04
CA GLN A 357 19.60 8.21 9.38
C GLN A 357 19.08 7.06 10.25
N SER A 358 18.32 7.36 11.31
CA SER A 358 17.72 6.36 12.20
C SER A 358 16.77 5.43 11.45
N LEU A 359 15.90 5.99 10.60
CA LEU A 359 14.98 5.21 9.79
C LEU A 359 15.72 4.40 8.71
N THR A 360 16.77 4.95 8.09
CA THR A 360 17.59 4.20 7.12
C THR A 360 18.29 3.03 7.78
N ALA A 361 18.80 3.20 9.01
CA ALA A 361 19.37 2.10 9.79
C ALA A 361 18.30 1.03 10.09
N PHE A 362 17.09 1.43 10.46
CA PHE A 362 15.98 0.52 10.73
C PHE A 362 15.56 -0.31 9.51
N PHE A 363 15.32 0.32 8.35
CA PHE A 363 14.95 -0.38 7.12
C PHE A 363 16.13 -1.17 6.51
N GLY A 364 17.36 -0.78 6.82
CA GLY A 364 18.60 -1.38 6.31
C GLY A 364 19.19 -0.62 5.11
N GLY A 365 20.48 -0.81 4.85
CA GLY A 365 21.25 0.01 3.89
C GLY A 365 20.91 -0.14 2.40
N ASN A 366 19.92 -0.96 2.01
CA ASN A 366 19.56 -1.22 0.61
C ASN A 366 18.31 -0.45 0.14
N VAL A 367 17.82 0.48 0.96
CA VAL A 367 16.65 1.28 0.63
C VAL A 367 17.02 2.76 0.59
N VAL A 368 16.34 3.51 -0.26
CA VAL A 368 16.41 4.97 -0.29
C VAL A 368 15.12 5.50 0.29
N LEU A 369 15.23 6.17 1.43
CA LEU A 369 14.10 6.77 2.11
C LEU A 369 13.91 8.23 1.70
N ARG A 370 12.68 8.72 1.64
CA ARG A 370 12.40 10.14 1.90
C ARG A 370 11.28 10.27 2.92
N LEU A 371 11.40 11.28 3.76
CA LEU A 371 10.42 11.58 4.79
C LEU A 371 9.40 12.58 4.23
N ILE A 372 8.13 12.32 4.48
CA ILE A 372 7.02 13.15 4.03
C ILE A 372 6.20 13.52 5.26
N HIS A 373 6.19 14.81 5.62
CA HIS A 373 5.29 15.32 6.64
C HIS A 373 3.90 15.52 6.01
N SER A 374 2.88 14.90 6.59
CA SER A 374 1.53 14.94 6.04
C SER A 374 0.47 14.94 7.14
N SER A 375 -0.79 15.08 6.74
CA SER A 375 -1.93 14.69 7.56
C SER A 375 -2.05 13.17 7.62
N ALA A 376 -2.76 12.64 8.62
CA ALA A 376 -2.91 11.19 8.78
C ALA A 376 -3.75 10.56 7.67
N ASP A 377 -4.77 11.23 7.17
CA ASP A 377 -5.60 10.79 6.05
C ASP A 377 -4.81 10.74 4.73
N ALA A 378 -3.90 11.68 4.49
CA ALA A 378 -2.98 11.62 3.36
C ALA A 378 -2.02 10.41 3.44
N ALA A 379 -1.52 10.09 4.63
CA ALA A 379 -0.69 8.90 4.86
C ALA A 379 -1.49 7.61 4.60
N LEU A 380 -2.73 7.54 5.08
CA LEU A 380 -3.63 6.40 4.84
C LEU A 380 -3.99 6.24 3.36
N ALA A 381 -4.23 7.35 2.65
CA ALA A 381 -4.47 7.35 1.21
C ALA A 381 -3.25 6.81 0.45
N ALA A 382 -2.04 7.24 0.81
CA ALA A 382 -0.81 6.75 0.20
C ALA A 382 -0.61 5.24 0.41
N VAL A 383 -0.95 4.71 1.59
CA VAL A 383 -0.96 3.26 1.86
C VAL A 383 -1.93 2.56 0.92
N ALA A 384 -3.16 3.06 0.78
CA ALA A 384 -4.15 2.47 -0.11
C ALA A 384 -3.69 2.49 -1.59
N GLU A 385 -3.11 3.59 -2.06
CA GLU A 385 -2.58 3.72 -3.42
C GLU A 385 -1.39 2.79 -3.72
N ALA A 386 -0.69 2.35 -2.69
CA ALA A 386 0.41 1.39 -2.78
C ALA A 386 -0.05 -0.05 -3.04
N GLN A 387 -1.36 -0.33 -2.98
CA GLN A 387 -1.96 -1.66 -3.12
C GLN A 387 -1.41 -2.45 -4.31
N HIS A 388 -1.16 -1.78 -5.44
CA HIS A 388 -0.72 -2.43 -6.68
C HIS A 388 0.79 -2.44 -6.89
N LEU A 389 1.57 -1.87 -5.97
CA LEU A 389 3.02 -1.88 -6.05
C LEU A 389 3.59 -3.22 -5.60
N ASP A 390 4.79 -3.55 -6.06
CA ASP A 390 5.41 -4.82 -5.71
C ASP A 390 6.03 -4.79 -4.30
N ARG A 391 6.31 -5.95 -3.70
CA ARG A 391 6.95 -6.06 -2.37
C ARG A 391 8.35 -5.43 -2.37
N ILE A 392 8.76 -4.81 -1.27
CA ILE A 392 10.03 -4.08 -1.15
C ILE A 392 11.12 -5.07 -0.74
N PRO A 393 12.08 -5.42 -1.62
CA PRO A 393 13.21 -6.27 -1.23
C PRO A 393 14.15 -5.53 -0.28
N LEU A 394 14.58 -6.19 0.80
CA LEU A 394 15.58 -5.65 1.73
C LEU A 394 16.99 -6.23 1.48
N ASN A 395 17.08 -7.30 0.69
CA ASN A 395 18.34 -7.98 0.40
C ASN A 395 19.16 -7.23 -0.68
N PRO A 396 20.48 -7.04 -0.48
CA PRO A 396 21.35 -6.29 -1.41
C PRO A 396 21.54 -6.93 -2.78
N ARG A 397 21.13 -8.20 -2.98
CA ARG A 397 21.37 -8.94 -4.24
C ARG A 397 20.63 -8.37 -5.45
N THR A 398 19.64 -7.52 -5.26
CA THR A 398 19.02 -6.79 -6.36
C THR A 398 19.83 -5.53 -6.63
N GLU A 399 20.38 -5.39 -7.85
CA GLU A 399 21.12 -4.19 -8.33
C GLU A 399 20.33 -2.86 -8.21
N ASN A 400 19.07 -2.94 -7.81
CA ASN A 400 18.13 -1.85 -7.73
C ASN A 400 17.71 -1.61 -6.27
N GLN A 401 18.23 -0.55 -5.67
CA GLN A 401 17.77 -0.07 -4.37
C GLN A 401 16.25 0.20 -4.41
N ALA A 402 15.56 -0.23 -3.35
CA ALA A 402 14.13 0.02 -3.23
C ALA A 402 13.90 1.45 -2.72
N LEU A 403 13.02 2.19 -3.38
CA LEU A 403 12.66 3.55 -2.99
C LEU A 403 11.45 3.49 -2.05
N ILE A 404 11.50 4.19 -0.93
CA ILE A 404 10.45 4.17 0.10
C ILE A 404 10.16 5.61 0.54
N ASP A 405 8.87 5.93 0.62
CA ASP A 405 8.35 7.12 1.28
C ASP A 405 7.89 6.77 2.68
N VAL A 406 8.37 7.51 3.68
CA VAL A 406 7.93 7.39 5.07
C VAL A 406 7.10 8.62 5.41
N TYR A 407 5.80 8.41 5.58
CA TYR A 407 4.84 9.43 5.96
C TYR A 407 4.83 9.59 7.48
N ILE A 408 5.04 10.83 7.92
CA ILE A 408 5.04 11.25 9.32
C ILE A 408 3.77 12.10 9.51
N PRO A 409 2.72 11.56 10.16
CA PRO A 409 1.51 12.31 10.46
C PRO A 409 1.83 13.43 11.48
N SER A 410 2.02 14.64 10.99
CA SER A 410 2.34 15.83 11.81
C SER A 410 1.40 17.00 11.57
N ALA A 411 0.53 16.92 10.57
CA ALA A 411 -0.55 17.87 10.35
C ALA A 411 -1.89 17.33 10.89
N GLU A 412 -2.82 18.24 11.17
CA GLU A 412 -4.20 17.89 11.52
C GLU A 412 -4.83 17.08 10.37
N ALA A 413 -5.60 16.05 10.71
CA ALA A 413 -6.30 15.25 9.70
C ALA A 413 -7.60 15.93 9.28
N ASP A 414 -7.89 15.91 7.98
CA ASP A 414 -9.14 16.47 7.44
C ASP A 414 -10.37 15.64 7.87
N LEU A 415 -10.14 14.36 8.15
CA LEU A 415 -11.17 13.43 8.61
C LEU A 415 -11.26 13.44 10.14
N ASP A 416 -12.39 13.94 10.66
CA ASP A 416 -12.67 13.99 12.11
C ASP A 416 -12.45 12.65 12.82
N ALA A 417 -12.76 11.53 12.17
CA ALA A 417 -12.66 10.19 12.75
C ALA A 417 -11.22 9.74 13.07
N VAL A 418 -10.22 10.34 12.43
CA VAL A 418 -8.80 10.02 12.64
C VAL A 418 -8.00 11.19 13.22
N ARG A 419 -8.64 12.33 13.48
CA ARG A 419 -7.97 13.51 14.03
C ARG A 419 -7.54 13.28 15.48
N THR A 420 -6.26 13.47 15.74
CA THR A 420 -5.65 13.46 17.09
C THR A 420 -4.48 14.43 17.14
N GLU A 421 -4.13 14.90 18.34
CA GLU A 421 -2.98 15.79 18.57
C GLU A 421 -1.65 15.12 18.27
N THR A 422 -1.56 13.81 18.52
CA THR A 422 -0.36 13.02 18.28
C THR A 422 -0.69 11.66 17.68
N TYR A 423 0.17 11.20 16.78
CA TYR A 423 0.07 9.88 16.14
C TYR A 423 1.26 9.04 16.56
N GLY A 424 0.99 7.88 17.18
CA GLY A 424 2.02 6.93 17.61
C GLY A 424 2.53 5.99 16.50
N TRP A 425 2.34 6.37 15.24
CA TRP A 425 2.66 5.53 14.09
C TRP A 425 3.17 6.35 12.90
N LEU A 426 4.04 5.71 12.10
CA LEU A 426 4.45 6.18 10.78
C LEU A 426 3.94 5.19 9.73
N ALA A 427 3.67 5.67 8.52
CA ALA A 427 3.37 4.80 7.38
C ALA A 427 4.54 4.77 6.42
N PHE A 428 4.90 3.60 5.91
CA PHE A 428 5.85 3.49 4.80
C PHE A 428 5.14 3.00 3.55
N VAL A 429 5.57 3.49 2.40
CA VAL A 429 5.02 3.17 1.09
C VAL A 429 6.17 3.02 0.10
N ARG A 430 6.14 1.97 -0.73
CA ARG A 430 7.06 1.84 -1.86
C ARG A 430 6.85 3.01 -2.81
N ARG A 431 7.91 3.75 -3.15
CA ARG A 431 7.83 4.80 -4.15
C ARG A 431 7.78 4.21 -5.56
N ARG A 432 6.94 4.78 -6.42
CA ARG A 432 6.91 4.46 -7.86
C ARG A 432 8.18 5.00 -8.51
N ARG A 433 8.87 4.17 -9.29
CA ARG A 433 9.91 4.66 -10.20
C ARG A 433 9.23 5.29 -11.41
N THR A 434 9.13 6.61 -11.44
CA THR A 434 8.76 7.32 -12.67
C THR A 434 10.01 7.39 -13.55
N ARG A 435 9.85 7.21 -14.86
CA ARG A 435 10.98 7.25 -15.82
C ARG A 435 11.73 8.59 -15.81
N THR A 436 11.08 9.64 -15.29
CA THR A 436 11.65 10.97 -15.10
C THR A 436 12.69 11.00 -13.97
N GLU A 437 12.61 10.07 -13.01
CA GLU A 437 13.60 9.84 -11.95
C GLU A 437 14.61 8.75 -12.38
N ALA A 438 15.08 8.77 -13.64
CA ALA A 438 16.32 8.08 -13.94
C ALA A 438 17.37 8.63 -12.97
N PRO A 439 18.19 7.79 -12.32
CA PRO A 439 19.26 8.30 -11.48
C PRO A 439 20.07 9.24 -12.37
N GLU A 440 20.16 10.51 -11.98
CA GLU A 440 21.23 11.34 -12.49
C GLU A 440 22.48 10.50 -12.35
N ARG A 441 23.03 10.12 -13.51
CA ARG A 441 24.32 9.47 -13.57
C ARG A 441 25.21 10.42 -12.80
N ASP A 442 25.77 9.93 -11.69
CA ASP A 442 26.66 10.67 -10.82
C ASP A 442 27.97 10.93 -11.58
N ASP A 443 27.86 11.80 -12.60
CA ASP A 443 28.95 12.43 -13.30
C ASP A 443 29.36 13.60 -12.41
N GLY A 444 30.04 13.26 -11.31
CA GLY A 444 30.89 14.14 -10.51
C GLY A 444 30.41 15.56 -10.27
N ALA A 445 29.89 15.79 -9.07
CA ALA A 445 29.76 17.08 -8.41
C ALA A 445 28.75 18.07 -9.02
N SER A 446 27.52 18.02 -8.51
CA SER A 446 26.64 19.18 -8.43
C SER A 446 25.54 18.94 -7.41
N THR A 447 25.56 19.68 -6.31
CA THR A 447 24.45 19.88 -5.37
C THR A 447 23.27 20.50 -6.14
N GLY A 448 22.26 19.71 -6.45
CA GLY A 448 20.99 20.19 -6.98
C GLY A 448 20.09 20.71 -5.86
N ASP A 449 20.09 22.03 -5.67
CA ASP A 449 18.89 22.74 -5.24
C ASP A 449 18.16 23.23 -6.51
N SER A 450 16.84 23.26 -6.44
CA SER A 450 15.92 23.54 -7.54
C SER A 450 16.28 24.79 -8.37
N GLU A 451 16.67 24.65 -9.65
CA GLU A 451 16.89 25.86 -10.48
C GLU A 451 15.58 26.33 -11.13
N GLN A 452 15.19 27.48 -10.61
CA GLN A 452 14.10 28.37 -10.97
C GLN A 452 14.38 29.08 -12.30
N LYS A 453 13.32 29.55 -12.96
CA LYS A 453 13.43 30.31 -14.21
C LYS A 453 13.89 31.75 -13.94
N VAL A 454 14.99 32.16 -14.56
CA VAL A 454 15.57 33.51 -14.43
C VAL A 454 15.46 34.24 -15.78
N GLY A 455 14.95 35.47 -15.76
CA GLY A 455 14.90 36.35 -16.93
C GLY A 455 15.89 37.51 -16.79
N VAL A 456 16.69 37.75 -17.83
CA VAL A 456 17.65 38.88 -17.90
C VAL A 456 17.17 39.87 -18.96
N TYR A 457 17.11 41.15 -18.62
CA TYR A 457 16.66 42.21 -19.55
C TYR A 457 17.78 43.23 -19.80
N PHE A 458 17.91 43.66 -21.06
CA PHE A 458 18.86 44.69 -21.48
C PHE A 458 18.10 45.96 -21.88
N VAL A 459 18.51 47.11 -21.35
CA VAL A 459 17.93 48.42 -21.71
C VAL A 459 18.93 49.20 -22.57
N LYS A 460 18.47 49.63 -23.75
CA LYS A 460 19.18 50.57 -24.62
C LYS A 460 18.83 51.99 -24.18
N SER A 461 19.82 52.82 -23.90
CA SER A 461 19.61 54.26 -23.78
C SER A 461 20.38 54.99 -24.87
N GLU A 462 19.69 55.79 -25.67
CA GLU A 462 20.32 56.76 -26.58
C GLU A 462 20.68 58.08 -25.86
N ASN A 463 20.49 58.19 -24.54
CA ASN A 463 20.85 59.37 -23.76
C ASN A 463 21.59 59.01 -22.45
N ARG A 464 22.64 59.78 -22.12
CA ARG A 464 23.45 59.62 -20.91
C ARG A 464 22.59 59.66 -19.63
N PHE A 465 22.89 58.77 -18.70
CA PHE A 465 22.24 58.68 -17.40
C PHE A 465 23.05 59.46 -16.36
N GLU A 466 22.48 60.54 -15.79
CA GLU A 466 23.11 61.39 -14.76
C GLU A 466 22.35 61.33 -13.41
N GLY A 467 21.64 60.23 -13.13
CA GLY A 467 20.80 60.09 -11.93
C GLY A 467 21.18 58.90 -11.04
N ASP A 468 20.71 58.97 -9.79
CA ASP A 468 20.77 57.89 -8.80
C ASP A 468 20.00 56.65 -9.31
N LEU A 469 20.75 55.58 -9.56
CA LEU A 469 20.22 54.36 -10.16
C LEU A 469 19.28 53.60 -9.24
N GLU A 470 19.48 53.69 -7.92
CA GLU A 470 18.68 52.99 -6.92
C GLU A 470 17.30 53.64 -6.77
N ALA A 471 17.26 54.98 -6.79
CA ALA A 471 16.02 55.75 -6.84
C ALA A 471 15.23 55.48 -8.13
N THR A 472 15.93 55.29 -9.25
CA THR A 472 15.29 55.01 -10.54
C THR A 472 14.76 53.58 -10.64
N ALA A 473 15.48 52.59 -10.12
CA ALA A 473 15.01 51.21 -10.04
C ALA A 473 13.76 51.09 -9.14
N THR A 474 13.75 51.78 -8.00
CA THR A 474 12.62 51.83 -7.08
C THR A 474 11.41 52.55 -7.69
N LYS A 475 11.66 53.62 -8.45
CA LYS A 475 10.61 54.35 -9.18
C LYS A 475 10.00 53.51 -10.31
N LEU A 476 10.82 52.79 -11.08
CA LEU A 476 10.36 51.87 -12.13
C LEU A 476 9.55 50.72 -11.54
N ALA A 477 9.96 50.14 -10.40
CA ALA A 477 9.18 49.12 -9.69
C ALA A 477 7.79 49.63 -9.26
N LYS A 478 7.71 50.91 -8.84
CA LYS A 478 6.47 51.54 -8.36
C LYS A 478 5.55 51.98 -9.51
N GLU A 479 6.10 52.57 -10.56
CA GLU A 479 5.37 53.04 -11.76
C GLU A 479 4.91 51.86 -12.65
N TRP A 480 5.56 50.71 -12.60
CA TRP A 480 5.21 49.54 -13.43
C TRP A 480 4.18 48.61 -12.80
N SER A 481 3.68 48.91 -11.60
CA SER A 481 2.67 48.10 -10.90
C SER A 481 1.29 48.11 -11.58
N HIS A 482 1.01 49.07 -12.47
CA HIS A 482 -0.34 49.29 -13.03
C HIS A 482 -0.41 49.25 -14.57
N MET A 483 0.69 48.95 -15.26
CA MET A 483 0.74 48.76 -16.71
C MET A 483 1.22 47.35 -17.05
N TRP A 484 0.28 46.42 -17.20
CA TRP A 484 0.46 45.30 -18.13
C TRP A 484 -0.59 45.39 -19.23
N THR A 485 -0.66 46.55 -19.87
CA THR A 485 -1.12 46.70 -21.26
C THR A 485 -0.46 47.92 -21.91
N GLU A 486 0.39 47.62 -22.88
CA GLU A 486 0.89 48.41 -24.03
C GLU A 486 1.71 49.71 -23.87
N LYS A 487 2.80 49.72 -24.67
CA LYS A 487 3.62 50.83 -25.21
C LYS A 487 4.63 51.51 -24.28
N ALA A 488 5.75 50.82 -24.12
CA ALA A 488 7.06 51.43 -24.34
C ALA A 488 7.81 50.52 -25.32
N ALA A 489 8.66 51.07 -26.20
CA ALA A 489 9.44 50.30 -27.16
C ALA A 489 10.57 49.52 -26.47
N PHE A 490 10.21 48.63 -25.54
CA PHE A 490 11.00 47.47 -25.20
C PHE A 490 11.04 46.62 -26.47
N THR A 491 12.21 46.41 -27.05
CA THR A 491 12.33 45.34 -28.03
C THR A 491 12.23 44.04 -27.25
N TYR A 492 11.02 43.52 -27.15
CA TYR A 492 10.71 42.28 -26.50
C TYR A 492 11.25 41.14 -27.36
N TYR A 493 12.17 40.36 -26.81
CA TYR A 493 12.58 39.10 -27.39
C TYR A 493 11.97 37.99 -26.55
N ASP A 494 10.80 37.49 -26.95
CA ASP A 494 10.34 36.19 -26.45
C ASP A 494 11.11 35.10 -27.19
N ARG A 495 12.21 34.69 -26.58
CA ARG A 495 12.73 33.35 -26.72
C ARG A 495 13.12 32.89 -25.33
N SER A 496 12.13 32.39 -24.61
CA SER A 496 12.30 31.63 -23.37
C SER A 496 13.15 30.34 -23.54
N ASP A 497 13.64 30.06 -24.76
CA ASP A 497 14.38 28.85 -25.13
C ASP A 497 15.89 29.05 -25.41
N VAL A 498 16.47 30.24 -25.21
CA VAL A 498 17.87 30.50 -25.66
C VAL A 498 18.92 30.53 -24.54
N LEU A 499 18.55 30.40 -23.27
CA LEU A 499 19.55 30.33 -22.17
C LEU A 499 19.39 29.11 -21.27
N THR A 500 18.73 28.05 -21.76
CA THR A 500 18.75 26.74 -21.11
C THR A 500 19.69 25.82 -21.89
N GLY A 501 20.76 25.35 -21.24
CA GLY A 501 21.68 24.34 -21.79
C GLY A 501 23.00 24.85 -22.38
N PHE A 502 23.33 26.13 -22.23
CA PHE A 502 24.63 26.67 -22.63
C PHE A 502 25.59 26.76 -21.45
N GLY A 503 26.84 26.30 -21.64
CA GLY A 503 27.92 26.64 -20.71
C GLY A 503 28.14 28.17 -20.66
N PRO A 504 28.68 28.72 -19.56
CA PRO A 504 28.78 30.17 -19.33
C PRO A 504 29.43 30.96 -20.47
N ASP A 505 30.32 30.35 -21.24
CA ASP A 505 30.98 30.98 -22.38
C ASP A 505 30.10 31.03 -23.64
N GLN A 506 29.20 30.08 -23.82
CA GLN A 506 28.34 29.95 -25.00
C GLN A 506 27.10 30.84 -24.89
N ALA A 507 26.54 30.95 -23.68
CA ALA A 507 25.53 31.97 -23.34
C ALA A 507 26.08 33.39 -23.53
N THR A 508 27.37 33.60 -23.20
CA THR A 508 28.05 34.87 -23.44
C THR A 508 28.14 35.16 -24.94
N GLU A 509 28.58 34.22 -25.78
CA GLU A 509 28.68 34.43 -27.24
C GLU A 509 27.34 34.76 -27.89
N GLU A 510 26.25 34.10 -27.49
CA GLU A 510 24.93 34.32 -28.08
C GLU A 510 24.32 35.66 -27.65
N VAL A 511 24.49 36.04 -26.37
CA VAL A 511 24.16 37.38 -25.87
C VAL A 511 24.99 38.44 -26.60
N MET A 512 26.28 38.19 -26.83
CA MET A 512 27.18 39.11 -27.54
C MET A 512 26.82 39.25 -29.02
N SER A 513 26.38 38.19 -29.68
CA SER A 513 25.84 38.19 -31.03
C SER A 513 24.55 39.02 -31.12
N LEU A 514 23.65 38.88 -30.15
CA LEU A 514 22.39 39.64 -30.10
C LEU A 514 22.59 41.14 -29.83
N LEU A 515 23.70 41.47 -29.17
CA LEU A 515 24.13 42.83 -28.85
C LEU A 515 25.06 43.42 -29.93
N GLU A 516 25.40 42.68 -30.97
CA GLU A 516 26.29 43.15 -32.03
C GLU A 516 25.68 44.39 -32.74
N GLY A 517 26.37 45.53 -32.65
CA GLY A 517 25.88 46.82 -33.14
C GLY A 517 24.95 47.60 -32.20
N LYS A 518 24.71 47.12 -30.97
CA LYS A 518 23.88 47.78 -29.94
C LYS A 518 24.71 48.07 -28.68
N THR A 519 24.52 49.23 -28.06
CA THR A 519 25.19 49.61 -26.80
C THR A 519 24.22 49.49 -25.61
N PRO A 520 24.24 48.37 -24.87
CA PRO A 520 23.47 48.25 -23.64
C PRO A 520 24.10 49.12 -22.55
N VAL A 521 23.28 49.73 -21.70
CA VAL A 521 23.74 50.64 -20.63
C VAL A 521 23.56 50.03 -19.24
N ALA A 522 22.67 49.05 -19.08
CA ALA A 522 22.45 48.34 -17.82
C ALA A 522 22.04 46.87 -18.06
N VAL A 523 22.32 46.02 -17.07
CA VAL A 523 21.87 44.62 -16.99
C VAL A 523 20.96 44.51 -15.78
N ILE A 524 19.74 43.99 -15.96
CA ILE A 524 18.78 43.77 -14.87
C ILE A 524 18.54 42.26 -14.73
N GLY A 525 18.87 41.73 -13.55
CA GLY A 525 18.53 40.35 -13.16
C GLY A 525 17.25 40.33 -12.33
N LEU A 526 16.33 39.42 -12.65
CA LEU A 526 15.12 39.17 -11.86
C LEU A 526 15.18 37.76 -11.27
N THR A 527 14.94 37.64 -9.96
CA THR A 527 14.75 36.35 -9.28
C THR A 527 13.47 36.40 -8.43
N ALA A 528 12.81 35.24 -8.32
CA ALA A 528 11.67 35.03 -7.42
C ALA A 528 12.12 34.61 -6.01
N ASP A 529 13.35 34.13 -5.87
CA ASP A 529 13.94 33.72 -4.60
C ASP A 529 14.96 34.75 -4.11
N PRO A 530 14.75 35.35 -2.93
CA PRO A 530 15.69 36.32 -2.35
C PRO A 530 17.10 35.75 -2.12
N ASN A 531 17.24 34.43 -1.97
CA ASN A 531 18.52 33.80 -1.67
C ASN A 531 19.44 33.69 -2.91
N ASP A 532 18.86 33.76 -4.12
CA ASP A 532 19.60 33.67 -5.38
C ASP A 532 20.25 35.00 -5.81
N VAL A 533 20.05 36.07 -5.03
CA VAL A 533 20.50 37.44 -5.37
C VAL A 533 22.02 37.54 -5.53
N ASP A 534 22.80 36.90 -4.66
CA ASP A 534 24.26 36.97 -4.74
C ASP A 534 24.82 36.11 -5.88
N VAL A 535 24.15 35.01 -6.22
CA VAL A 535 24.44 34.22 -7.44
C VAL A 535 24.17 35.07 -8.68
N MET A 536 23.07 35.83 -8.69
CA MET A 536 22.75 36.76 -9.78
C MET A 536 23.73 37.94 -9.86
N LYS A 537 24.18 38.50 -8.73
CA LYS A 537 25.25 39.51 -8.71
C LYS A 537 26.53 38.95 -9.32
N ALA A 538 26.93 37.74 -8.94
CA ALA A 538 28.14 37.10 -9.44
C ALA A 538 28.05 36.80 -10.95
N ARG A 539 26.93 36.25 -11.43
CA ARG A 539 26.69 36.00 -12.86
C ARG A 539 26.66 37.30 -13.66
N ALA A 540 25.96 38.33 -13.19
CA ALA A 540 25.93 39.65 -13.85
C ALA A 540 27.32 40.32 -13.85
N ALA A 541 28.04 40.26 -12.73
CA ALA A 541 29.40 40.77 -12.61
C ALA A 541 30.40 40.01 -13.51
N SER A 542 30.15 38.74 -13.83
CA SER A 542 30.97 37.98 -14.79
C SER A 542 30.72 38.37 -16.26
N LEU A 543 29.52 38.86 -16.57
CA LEU A 543 29.13 39.31 -17.91
C LEU A 543 29.55 40.77 -18.18
N LEU A 544 29.56 41.60 -17.15
CA LEU A 544 29.91 43.03 -17.20
C LEU A 544 31.27 43.33 -17.87
N PRO A 545 32.39 42.64 -17.54
CA PRO A 545 33.68 42.82 -18.20
C PRO A 545 33.69 42.38 -19.67
N LYS A 546 32.80 41.44 -20.03
CA LYS A 546 32.71 40.88 -21.38
C LYS A 546 31.87 41.75 -22.32
N LEU A 547 31.24 42.82 -21.83
CA LEU A 547 30.46 43.78 -22.61
C LEU A 547 31.30 45.02 -22.98
N PRO A 548 31.88 45.10 -24.20
CA PRO A 548 32.89 46.10 -24.57
C PRO A 548 32.36 47.54 -24.55
N ALA A 549 31.04 47.73 -24.66
CA ALA A 549 30.40 49.05 -24.56
C ALA A 549 30.36 49.59 -23.12
N ILE A 550 30.23 48.73 -22.11
CA ILE A 550 30.13 49.13 -20.70
C ILE A 550 31.54 49.38 -20.12
N ALA A 551 32.55 48.63 -20.57
CA ALA A 551 33.95 48.85 -20.20
C ALA A 551 34.45 50.27 -20.57
N LYS A 552 33.99 50.83 -21.70
CA LYS A 552 34.32 52.22 -22.10
C LYS A 552 33.65 53.28 -21.23
N LEU A 553 32.49 52.99 -20.64
CA LEU A 553 31.77 53.90 -19.74
C LEU A 553 32.29 53.80 -18.29
N SER A 554 32.65 52.60 -17.83
CA SER A 554 33.26 52.34 -16.51
C SER A 554 34.57 53.10 -16.30
N ALA A 555 35.42 53.20 -17.33
CA ALA A 555 36.67 53.96 -17.27
C ALA A 555 36.48 55.49 -17.16
N ALA A 556 35.28 56.00 -17.48
CA ALA A 556 34.99 57.42 -17.48
C ALA A 556 34.16 57.88 -16.26
N ALA A 557 33.50 56.97 -15.53
CA ALA A 557 32.45 57.33 -14.56
C ALA A 557 32.57 56.74 -13.15
N GLY A 558 33.56 55.88 -12.86
CA GLY A 558 33.71 55.33 -11.49
C GLY A 558 32.55 54.42 -11.09
N ASP A 559 32.63 53.18 -11.57
CA ASP A 559 31.74 52.01 -11.40
C ASP A 559 30.49 51.88 -12.30
N PRO A 560 30.26 50.69 -12.90
CA PRO A 560 29.05 50.39 -13.66
C PRO A 560 27.88 50.08 -12.72
N ALA A 561 26.70 50.57 -13.06
CA ALA A 561 25.54 50.43 -12.19
C ALA A 561 24.74 49.17 -12.51
N LEU A 562 24.78 48.20 -11.59
CA LEU A 562 24.00 46.96 -11.63
C LEU A 562 22.71 47.16 -10.82
N ALA A 563 21.55 46.88 -11.43
CA ALA A 563 20.27 46.91 -10.73
C ALA A 563 19.64 45.52 -10.71
N ILE A 564 19.33 45.00 -9.53
CA ILE A 564 18.69 43.69 -9.33
C ILE A 564 17.34 43.93 -8.70
N LEU A 565 16.30 43.35 -9.30
CA LEU A 565 14.92 43.49 -8.84
C LEU A 565 14.42 42.12 -8.40
N ILE A 566 14.07 42.02 -7.11
CA ILE A 566 13.59 40.79 -6.48
C ILE A 566 12.06 40.85 -6.48
N LYS A 567 11.39 39.83 -7.00
CA LYS A 567 9.93 39.73 -6.94
C LYS A 567 9.54 38.81 -5.79
N ASP A 568 8.91 39.37 -4.75
CA ASP A 568 8.34 38.57 -3.67
C ASP A 568 7.08 37.85 -4.19
N SER A 569 7.07 36.52 -4.13
CA SER A 569 5.95 35.69 -4.62
C SER A 569 5.07 35.21 -3.47
N THR A 570 4.44 36.15 -2.79
CA THR A 570 3.18 35.91 -2.07
C THR A 570 2.15 36.93 -2.54
N PRO A 571 0.85 36.57 -2.63
CA PRO A 571 -0.20 37.58 -2.72
C PRO A 571 -0.18 38.52 -1.52
#